data_AF-A0A1F3LPF4-F1
#
_entry.id   AF-A0A1F3LPF4-F1
#
_cell.length_a   1.000
_cell.length_b   1.000
_cell.length_c   1.000
_cell.angle_alpha   90.00
_cell.angle_beta   90.00
_cell.angle_gamma   90.00
#
_symmetry.space_group_name_H-M   'P 1'
#
loop_
_entity.id
_entity.type
_entity.pdbx_description
1 polymer ?
#
loop_
_entity_poly.entity_id
_entity_poly.type
_entity_poly.pdbx_seq_one_letter_code
_entity_poly.pdbx_strand_id
1 'polypeptide(L)'
;MNQIDLFKYARFPLSAETLDFLQQMAALMSKAVGIGGDNFILSGCVEAGTTVSSGIIVIAGEVMPFVGGTKETYIIIEETKRSVTAEGTVYNEIYIERKARFGTGPAQVEWALFKPVLTIPALDAKIAGVIPSGVVVMWAGTAVPTGWAICDGNNGTPDLRDKFVLAAGPLNASGSTGGNKQIQLTEAQLPAHKHGKGTLGFNDPTWANYLAYNNDTLTDHDSISKGVELKTFEITGETANTGNGDAINIMPPFYALAFIMKL
;
A
#
# COMPACT_ATOMS: atom_id res chain seq x y z
N MET A 1 2.63 1.38 42.12
CA MET A 1 1.51 2.30 42.42
C MET A 1 1.70 2.78 43.85
N ASN A 2 1.52 4.07 44.09
CA ASN A 2 1.53 4.61 45.46
C ASN A 2 0.38 3.95 46.25
N GLN A 3 0.58 3.62 47.51
CA GLN A 3 -0.43 2.94 48.32
C GLN A 3 -0.35 3.34 49.79
N ILE A 4 -1.49 3.28 50.47
CA ILE A 4 -1.60 3.45 51.91
C ILE A 4 -2.39 2.28 52.50
N ASP A 5 -1.86 1.69 53.57
CA ASP A 5 -2.51 0.56 54.25
C ASP A 5 -3.37 1.08 55.40
N LEU A 6 -4.66 1.30 55.11
CA LEU A 6 -5.64 1.78 56.09
C LEU A 6 -5.99 0.75 57.17
N PHE A 7 -5.64 -0.53 56.97
CA PHE A 7 -5.97 -1.63 57.88
C PHE A 7 -4.79 -2.11 58.72
N LYS A 8 -3.59 -1.52 58.51
CA LYS A 8 -2.38 -1.85 59.27
C LYS A 8 -2.56 -1.75 60.79
N TYR A 9 -3.46 -0.87 61.24
CA TYR A 9 -3.79 -0.68 62.65
C TYR A 9 -5.31 -0.58 62.84
N ALA A 10 -5.80 -1.01 64.00
CA ALA A 10 -7.23 -0.98 64.34
C ALA A 10 -7.82 0.45 64.41
N ARG A 11 -6.99 1.47 64.61
CA ARG A 11 -7.37 2.89 64.59
C ARG A 11 -6.41 3.66 63.70
N PHE A 12 -6.75 3.77 62.42
CA PHE A 12 -5.98 4.53 61.46
C PHE A 12 -6.13 6.05 61.71
N PRO A 13 -5.03 6.82 61.76
CA PRO A 13 -5.10 8.26 61.96
C PRO A 13 -5.54 8.97 60.68
N LEU A 14 -6.81 9.39 60.61
CA LEU A 14 -7.33 10.17 59.47
C LEU A 14 -6.88 11.64 59.59
N SER A 15 -5.87 12.02 58.80
CA SER A 15 -5.33 13.38 58.77
C SER A 15 -5.53 14.04 57.40
N ALA A 16 -5.39 15.36 57.34
CA ALA A 16 -5.41 16.11 56.08
C ALA A 16 -4.33 15.62 55.10
N GLU A 17 -3.14 15.27 55.60
CA GLU A 17 -2.05 14.71 54.79
C GLU A 17 -2.43 13.36 54.17
N THR A 18 -3.10 12.48 54.94
CA THR A 18 -3.58 11.20 54.41
C THR A 18 -4.64 11.40 53.33
N LEU A 19 -5.57 12.33 53.54
CA LEU A 19 -6.62 12.63 52.55
C LEU A 19 -6.05 13.31 51.30
N ASP A 20 -5.02 14.14 51.44
CA ASP A 20 -4.29 14.74 50.33
C ASP A 20 -3.56 13.68 49.50
N PHE A 21 -2.89 12.73 50.15
CA PHE A 21 -2.28 11.59 49.46
C PHE A 21 -3.29 10.80 48.63
N LEU A 22 -4.49 10.53 49.17
CA LEU A 22 -5.57 9.88 48.43
C LEU A 22 -6.08 10.73 47.25
N GLN A 23 -6.19 12.04 47.42
CA GLN A 23 -6.55 12.97 46.33
C GLN A 23 -5.50 12.97 45.22
N GLN A 24 -4.21 13.01 45.56
CA GLN A 24 -3.11 12.94 44.58
C GLN A 24 -3.12 11.61 43.81
N MET A 25 -3.43 10.49 44.48
CA MET A 25 -3.60 9.20 43.79
C MET A 25 -4.77 9.22 42.79
N ALA A 26 -5.91 9.82 43.16
CA ALA A 26 -7.04 9.98 42.24
C ALA A 26 -6.70 10.90 41.06
N ALA A 27 -5.97 11.98 41.30
CA ALA A 27 -5.47 12.89 40.26
C ALA A 27 -4.46 12.21 39.32
N LEU A 28 -3.63 11.28 39.83
CA LEU A 28 -2.74 10.49 38.99
C LEU A 28 -3.52 9.56 38.06
N MET A 29 -4.57 8.91 38.57
CA MET A 29 -5.43 8.03 37.77
C MET A 29 -6.16 8.80 36.66
N SER A 30 -6.59 10.04 36.91
CA SER A 30 -7.25 10.86 35.88
C SER A 30 -6.32 11.20 34.70
N LYS A 31 -4.99 11.20 34.89
CA LYS A 31 -4.03 11.41 33.79
C LYS A 31 -4.05 10.31 32.74
N ALA A 32 -4.48 9.09 33.07
CA ALA A 32 -4.61 8.01 32.08
C ALA A 32 -5.63 8.36 30.98
N VAL A 33 -6.61 9.21 31.30
CA VAL A 33 -7.63 9.68 30.36
C VAL A 33 -7.03 10.61 29.29
N GLY A 34 -5.85 11.20 29.52
CA GLY A 34 -5.16 12.07 28.56
C GLY A 34 -4.84 11.41 27.21
N ILE A 35 -4.94 10.08 27.08
CA ILE A 35 -4.85 9.38 25.79
C ILE A 35 -5.90 9.86 24.76
N GLY A 36 -7.04 10.39 25.21
CA GLY A 36 -8.07 10.95 24.35
C GLY A 36 -7.82 12.40 23.89
N GLY A 37 -6.76 13.04 24.37
CA GLY A 37 -6.45 14.46 24.10
C GLY A 37 -7.03 15.43 25.14
N ASP A 38 -7.01 16.72 24.81
CA ASP A 38 -7.33 17.77 25.79
C ASP A 38 -8.83 18.04 25.94
N ASN A 39 -9.61 17.90 24.86
CA ASN A 39 -11.05 18.21 24.82
C ASN A 39 -11.83 17.09 24.15
N PHE A 40 -12.55 16.27 24.92
CA PHE A 40 -13.35 15.16 24.38
C PHE A 40 -14.43 14.66 25.34
N ILE A 41 -15.34 13.83 24.83
CA ILE A 41 -16.38 13.18 25.62
C ILE A 41 -15.85 11.81 26.05
N LEU A 42 -15.70 11.59 27.36
CA LEU A 42 -15.24 10.32 27.92
C LEU A 42 -16.38 9.30 28.00
N SER A 43 -17.57 9.73 28.43
CA SER A 43 -18.75 8.86 28.52
C SER A 43 -20.03 9.69 28.63
N GLY A 44 -21.18 9.13 28.21
CA GLY A 44 -22.45 9.84 28.24
C GLY A 44 -22.53 10.92 27.17
N CYS A 45 -23.12 12.07 27.50
CA CYS A 45 -23.30 13.19 26.56
C CYS A 45 -24.00 12.77 25.25
N VAL A 46 -25.03 11.95 25.37
CA VAL A 46 -25.77 11.41 24.23
C VAL A 46 -26.69 12.50 23.68
N GLU A 47 -26.51 12.85 22.42
CA GLU A 47 -27.37 13.82 21.74
C GLU A 47 -28.69 13.16 21.32
N ALA A 48 -29.80 13.77 21.72
CA ALA A 48 -31.16 13.37 21.36
C ALA A 48 -31.94 14.61 20.90
N GLY A 49 -31.96 14.84 19.58
CA GLY A 49 -32.57 16.04 18.98
C GLY A 49 -31.87 17.32 19.43
N THR A 50 -32.58 18.15 20.20
CA THR A 50 -32.08 19.42 20.73
C THR A 50 -31.49 19.30 22.14
N THR A 51 -31.41 18.09 22.70
CA THR A 51 -30.90 17.87 24.06
C THR A 51 -29.65 17.00 24.04
N VAL A 52 -28.82 17.16 25.07
CA VAL A 52 -27.68 16.28 25.35
C VAL A 52 -27.81 15.79 26.78
N SER A 53 -27.65 14.49 27.00
CA SER A 53 -27.67 13.92 28.36
C SER A 53 -26.45 14.33 29.17
N SER A 54 -26.52 14.16 30.50
CA SER A 54 -25.33 14.32 31.35
C SER A 54 -24.28 13.26 31.04
N GLY A 55 -23.03 13.54 31.39
CA GLY A 55 -21.91 12.65 31.12
C GLY A 55 -20.63 13.08 31.80
N ILE A 56 -19.51 12.60 31.29
CA ILE A 56 -18.17 12.97 31.73
C ILE A 56 -17.42 13.44 30.50
N ILE A 57 -16.82 14.62 30.61
CA ILE A 57 -15.99 15.20 29.58
C ILE A 57 -14.58 15.44 30.12
N VAL A 58 -13.65 15.62 29.20
CA VAL A 58 -12.32 16.12 29.49
C VAL A 58 -12.20 17.46 28.83
N ILE A 59 -11.79 18.48 29.59
CA ILE A 59 -11.58 19.85 29.09
C ILE A 59 -10.21 20.33 29.56
N ALA A 60 -9.38 20.79 28.64
CA ALA A 60 -7.99 21.14 28.89
C ALA A 60 -7.22 20.05 29.70
N GLY A 61 -7.51 18.77 29.42
CA GLY A 61 -6.89 17.62 30.10
C GLY A 61 -7.42 17.33 31.52
N GLU A 62 -8.46 18.02 31.97
CA GLU A 62 -9.12 17.79 33.26
C GLU A 62 -10.44 17.02 33.07
N VAL A 63 -10.60 15.91 33.80
CA VAL A 63 -11.82 15.11 33.82
C VAL A 63 -12.85 15.79 34.71
N MET A 64 -14.06 16.05 34.18
CA MET A 64 -15.14 16.65 34.97
C MET A 64 -16.54 16.18 34.57
N PRO A 65 -17.51 16.24 35.51
CA PRO A 65 -18.90 15.99 35.20
C PRO A 65 -19.44 17.03 34.21
N PHE A 66 -20.25 16.57 33.26
CA PHE A 66 -21.03 17.42 32.39
C PHE A 66 -22.51 17.27 32.74
N VAL A 67 -23.17 18.38 33.05
CA VAL A 67 -24.62 18.45 33.25
C VAL A 67 -25.27 18.73 31.91
N GLY A 68 -26.08 17.78 31.45
CA GLY A 68 -26.81 17.86 30.20
C GLY A 68 -27.91 18.93 30.22
N GLY A 69 -28.53 19.13 29.07
CA GLY A 69 -29.56 20.13 28.87
C GLY A 69 -29.85 20.37 27.39
N THR A 70 -30.49 21.50 27.08
CA THR A 70 -30.65 21.98 25.71
C THR A 70 -29.27 22.24 25.11
N LYS A 71 -29.02 21.70 23.92
CA LYS A 71 -27.76 21.84 23.21
C LYS A 71 -27.52 23.31 22.87
N GLU A 72 -26.37 23.83 23.29
CA GLU A 72 -25.88 25.17 22.95
C GLU A 72 -24.54 25.09 22.21
N THR A 73 -24.10 26.23 21.68
CA THR A 73 -22.81 26.34 20.98
C THR A 73 -21.63 26.22 21.93
N TYR A 74 -21.78 26.69 23.17
CA TYR A 74 -20.70 26.79 24.14
C TYR A 74 -21.03 26.04 25.43
N ILE A 75 -19.97 25.56 26.07
CA ILE A 75 -20.00 25.09 27.44
C ILE A 75 -19.16 26.03 28.32
N ILE A 76 -19.56 26.14 29.59
CA ILE A 76 -18.80 26.83 30.61
C ILE A 76 -18.60 25.94 31.83
N ILE A 77 -17.55 26.22 32.59
CA ILE A 77 -17.27 25.57 33.86
C ILE A 77 -17.99 26.35 34.96
N GLU A 78 -18.87 25.67 35.67
CA GLU A 78 -19.51 26.18 36.88
C GLU A 78 -18.76 25.62 38.09
N GLU A 79 -18.21 26.52 38.91
CA GLU A 79 -17.59 26.20 40.19
C GLU A 79 -18.52 26.64 41.33
N THR A 80 -18.91 25.69 42.18
CA THR A 80 -19.69 25.93 43.39
C THR A 80 -18.82 25.65 44.60
N LYS A 81 -18.79 26.61 45.54
CA LYS A 81 -18.05 26.49 46.80
C LYS A 81 -19.02 26.41 47.97
N ARG A 82 -18.79 25.49 48.89
CA ARG A 82 -19.61 25.31 50.10
C ARG A 82 -18.75 25.35 51.36
N SER A 83 -19.12 26.24 52.27
CA SER A 83 -18.58 26.32 53.64
C SER A 83 -19.33 25.36 54.58
N VAL A 84 -18.65 24.87 55.62
CA VAL A 84 -19.26 24.01 56.65
C VAL A 84 -18.90 24.52 58.04
N THR A 85 -19.84 24.42 58.97
CA THR A 85 -19.61 24.71 60.38
C THR A 85 -19.52 23.40 61.15
N ALA A 86 -18.42 23.20 61.88
CA ALA A 86 -18.24 22.05 62.76
C ALA A 86 -17.64 22.51 64.09
N GLU A 87 -18.17 22.00 65.20
CA GLU A 87 -17.72 22.32 66.56
C GLU A 87 -17.59 23.84 66.85
N GLY A 88 -18.52 24.63 66.32
CA GLY A 88 -18.53 26.09 66.49
C GLY A 88 -17.53 26.86 65.61
N THR A 89 -16.73 26.17 64.79
CA THR A 89 -15.79 26.77 63.83
C THR A 89 -16.37 26.72 62.42
N VAL A 90 -16.33 27.85 61.71
CA VAL A 90 -16.71 27.93 60.30
C VAL A 90 -15.51 27.66 59.42
N TYR A 91 -15.61 26.63 58.60
CA TYR A 91 -14.64 26.27 57.58
C TYR A 91 -15.14 26.80 56.24
N ASN A 92 -14.55 27.90 55.79
CA ASN A 92 -14.96 28.57 54.56
C ASN A 92 -14.54 27.79 53.31
N GLU A 93 -15.44 27.67 52.33
CA GLU A 93 -15.16 27.18 50.97
C GLU A 93 -14.49 25.80 50.88
N ILE A 94 -14.66 24.92 51.86
CA ILE A 94 -13.92 23.64 51.92
C ILE A 94 -14.36 22.58 50.88
N TYR A 95 -15.57 22.69 50.33
CA TYR A 95 -16.01 21.84 49.23
C TYR A 95 -16.07 22.69 47.96
N ILE A 96 -15.27 22.32 46.97
CA ILE A 96 -15.25 22.93 45.65
C ILE A 96 -15.75 21.88 44.67
N GLU A 97 -16.88 22.14 44.02
CA GLU A 97 -17.42 21.28 42.97
C GLU A 97 -17.32 22.03 41.64
N ARG A 98 -16.69 21.38 40.66
CA ARG A 98 -16.56 21.91 39.29
C ARG A 98 -17.30 20.99 38.34
N LYS A 99 -18.21 21.56 37.55
CA LYS A 99 -18.97 20.84 36.53
C LYS A 99 -19.06 21.68 35.27
N ALA A 100 -19.06 21.03 34.12
CA ALA A 100 -19.35 21.66 32.85
C ALA A 100 -20.86 21.63 32.59
N ARG A 101 -21.38 22.66 31.94
CA ARG A 101 -22.75 22.68 31.40
C ARG A 101 -22.81 23.61 30.19
N PHE A 102 -23.88 23.52 29.43
CA PHE A 102 -24.16 24.51 28.40
C PHE A 102 -24.33 25.91 29.01
N GLY A 103 -23.92 26.91 28.24
CA GLY A 103 -24.07 28.31 28.57
C GLY A 103 -23.00 29.18 27.94
N THR A 104 -23.14 30.49 28.15
CA THR A 104 -22.18 31.50 27.70
C THR A 104 -21.55 32.20 28.90
N GLY A 105 -20.30 32.61 28.76
CA GLY A 105 -19.55 33.22 29.85
C GLY A 105 -18.17 33.73 29.43
N PRO A 106 -17.44 34.38 30.33
CA PRO A 106 -16.13 34.96 30.03
C PRO A 106 -15.05 33.92 29.68
N ALA A 107 -15.18 32.70 30.21
CA ALA A 107 -14.36 31.56 29.86
C ALA A 107 -15.27 30.44 29.37
N GLN A 108 -15.41 30.33 28.05
CA GLN A 108 -16.28 29.36 27.39
C GLN A 108 -15.52 28.57 26.32
N VAL A 109 -15.92 27.33 26.09
CA VAL A 109 -15.33 26.44 25.09
C VAL A 109 -16.41 25.97 24.13
N GLU A 110 -16.09 25.89 22.85
CA GLU A 110 -17.03 25.46 21.82
C GLU A 110 -17.36 23.97 21.97
N TRP A 111 -18.66 23.64 22.04
CA TRP A 111 -19.14 22.25 22.15
C TRP A 111 -18.68 21.38 20.97
N ALA A 112 -18.52 21.99 19.78
CA ALA A 112 -18.10 21.28 18.57
C ALA A 112 -16.74 20.58 18.70
N LEU A 113 -15.86 21.04 19.60
CA LEU A 113 -14.56 20.42 19.89
C LEU A 113 -14.70 19.07 20.59
N PHE A 114 -15.80 18.82 21.28
CA PHE A 114 -16.03 17.62 22.06
C PHE A 114 -16.59 16.51 21.16
N LYS A 115 -15.77 15.49 20.91
CA LYS A 115 -16.18 14.26 20.24
C LYS A 115 -16.08 13.06 21.18
N PRO A 116 -16.94 12.04 21.05
CA PRO A 116 -16.79 10.79 21.78
C PRO A 116 -15.43 10.15 21.49
N VAL A 117 -14.71 9.77 22.54
CA VAL A 117 -13.51 8.95 22.39
C VAL A 117 -13.90 7.58 21.84
N LEU A 118 -13.14 7.09 20.85
CA LEU A 118 -13.33 5.74 20.33
C LEU A 118 -12.71 4.72 21.30
N THR A 119 -13.37 3.57 21.45
CA THR A 119 -12.74 2.43 22.11
C THR A 119 -11.57 1.92 21.26
N ILE A 120 -10.58 1.28 21.87
CA ILE A 120 -9.44 0.69 21.14
C ILE A 120 -9.94 -0.25 20.01
N PRO A 121 -10.92 -1.15 20.23
CA PRO A 121 -11.46 -1.97 19.14
C PRO A 121 -12.15 -1.17 18.03
N ALA A 122 -12.88 -0.10 18.36
CA ALA A 122 -13.53 0.75 17.36
C ALA A 122 -12.50 1.56 16.55
N LEU A 123 -11.41 1.98 17.19
CA LEU A 123 -10.30 2.63 16.50
C LEU A 123 -9.60 1.66 15.55
N ASP A 124 -9.32 0.43 16.00
CA ASP A 124 -8.72 -0.62 15.17
C ASP A 124 -9.58 -0.93 13.94
N ALA A 125 -10.90 -1.06 14.12
CA ALA A 125 -11.84 -1.24 13.01
C ALA A 125 -11.81 -0.08 12.00
N LYS A 126 -11.67 1.17 12.47
CA LYS A 126 -11.53 2.32 11.57
C LYS A 126 -10.22 2.31 10.79
N ILE A 127 -9.13 1.90 11.43
CA ILE A 127 -7.81 1.83 10.80
C ILE A 127 -7.75 0.68 9.77
N ALA A 128 -8.32 -0.49 10.11
CA ALA A 128 -8.40 -1.63 9.22
C ALA A 128 -9.18 -1.31 7.93
N GLY A 129 -10.17 -0.41 8.00
CA GLY A 129 -10.94 0.03 6.83
C GLY A 129 -10.24 1.03 5.90
N VAL A 130 -9.04 1.53 6.24
CA VAL A 130 -8.35 2.54 5.42
C VAL A 130 -7.78 1.93 4.13
N ILE A 131 -7.34 0.67 4.17
CA ILE A 131 -6.85 -0.06 3.00
C ILE A 131 -7.64 -1.35 2.87
N PRO A 132 -8.51 -1.49 1.85
CA PRO A 132 -9.29 -2.70 1.68
C PRO A 132 -8.40 -3.91 1.37
N SER A 133 -8.86 -5.09 1.80
CA SER A 133 -8.26 -6.37 1.40
C SER A 133 -8.26 -6.51 -0.13
N GLY A 134 -7.20 -7.09 -0.69
CA GLY A 134 -7.00 -7.24 -2.12
C GLY A 134 -6.23 -6.10 -2.80
N VAL A 135 -5.95 -4.99 -2.10
CA VAL A 135 -5.07 -3.93 -2.63
C VAL A 135 -3.66 -4.47 -2.78
N VAL A 136 -3.11 -4.35 -3.99
CA VAL A 136 -1.73 -4.72 -4.32
C VAL A 136 -0.87 -3.46 -4.43
N VAL A 137 0.29 -3.47 -3.80
CA VAL A 137 1.27 -2.37 -3.84
C VAL A 137 2.66 -2.90 -4.19
N MET A 138 3.51 -2.03 -4.75
CA MET A 138 4.94 -2.30 -4.91
C MET A 138 5.64 -2.13 -3.56
N TRP A 139 6.54 -3.05 -3.23
CA TRP A 139 7.22 -3.14 -1.96
C TRP A 139 8.73 -3.28 -2.15
N ALA A 140 9.49 -2.35 -1.55
CA ALA A 140 10.94 -2.32 -1.61
C ALA A 140 11.62 -2.96 -0.38
N GLY A 141 10.85 -3.31 0.65
CA GLY A 141 11.37 -3.92 1.87
C GLY A 141 11.64 -5.42 1.72
N THR A 142 12.46 -5.95 2.62
CA THR A 142 12.83 -7.38 2.65
C THR A 142 11.87 -8.23 3.48
N ALA A 143 11.16 -7.63 4.45
CA ALA A 143 10.15 -8.28 5.27
C ALA A 143 8.75 -7.78 4.90
N VAL A 144 7.79 -8.69 4.77
CA VAL A 144 6.38 -8.36 4.50
C VAL A 144 5.73 -7.88 5.80
N PRO A 145 5.09 -6.70 5.84
CA PRO A 145 4.44 -6.20 7.05
C PRO A 145 3.26 -7.07 7.50
N THR A 146 2.98 -7.07 8.81
CA THR A 146 1.80 -7.74 9.38
C THR A 146 0.52 -7.27 8.68
N GLY A 147 -0.35 -8.22 8.32
CA GLY A 147 -1.60 -7.94 7.60
C GLY A 147 -1.44 -7.81 6.09
N TRP A 148 -0.27 -8.14 5.54
CA TRP A 148 0.03 -8.21 4.11
C TRP A 148 0.61 -9.59 3.77
N ALA A 149 0.50 -9.98 2.50
CA ALA A 149 1.15 -11.17 1.95
C ALA A 149 1.88 -10.84 0.65
N ILE A 150 2.94 -11.58 0.34
CA ILE A 150 3.59 -11.49 -0.97
C ILE A 150 2.66 -12.05 -2.06
N CYS A 151 2.66 -11.43 -3.24
CA CYS A 151 1.89 -11.88 -4.39
C CYS A 151 2.59 -13.06 -5.09
N ASP A 152 2.53 -14.24 -4.48
CA ASP A 152 3.18 -15.47 -4.94
C ASP A 152 2.20 -16.61 -5.30
N GLY A 153 0.90 -16.34 -5.27
CA GLY A 153 -0.16 -17.32 -5.52
C GLY A 153 -0.70 -18.00 -4.26
N ASN A 154 -0.07 -17.79 -3.09
CA ASN A 154 -0.54 -18.32 -1.81
C ASN A 154 -1.47 -17.31 -1.11
N ASN A 155 -2.21 -17.78 -0.10
CA ASN A 155 -3.09 -16.95 0.75
C ASN A 155 -4.14 -16.13 -0.04
N GLY A 156 -4.58 -16.64 -1.20
CA GLY A 156 -5.52 -15.95 -2.08
C GLY A 156 -4.93 -14.77 -2.87
N THR A 157 -3.61 -14.58 -2.82
CA THR A 157 -2.92 -13.56 -3.63
C THR A 157 -2.75 -14.03 -5.08
N PRO A 158 -2.68 -13.11 -6.06
CA PRO A 158 -2.20 -13.46 -7.40
C PRO A 158 -0.70 -13.77 -7.37
N ASP A 159 -0.21 -14.64 -8.26
CA ASP A 159 1.25 -14.79 -8.47
C ASP A 159 1.73 -13.73 -9.46
N LEU A 160 2.40 -12.69 -8.96
CA LEU A 160 2.91 -11.57 -9.76
C LEU A 160 4.43 -11.58 -9.93
N ARG A 161 5.11 -12.64 -9.46
CA ARG A 161 6.56 -12.76 -9.61
C ARG A 161 6.92 -12.86 -11.08
N ASP A 162 7.95 -12.13 -11.49
CA ASP A 162 8.43 -12.07 -12.88
C ASP A 162 7.37 -11.64 -13.92
N LYS A 163 6.32 -10.93 -13.50
CA LYS A 163 5.27 -10.42 -14.39
C LYS A 163 5.32 -8.91 -14.51
N PHE A 164 5.04 -8.41 -15.71
CA PHE A 164 4.68 -7.02 -15.92
C PHE A 164 3.17 -6.87 -15.75
N VAL A 165 2.72 -5.86 -15.00
CA VAL A 165 1.30 -5.64 -14.73
C VAL A 165 0.67 -4.88 -15.89
N LEU A 166 -0.31 -5.53 -16.53
CA LEU A 166 -1.17 -4.93 -17.55
C LEU A 166 -2.55 -4.64 -16.94
N ALA A 167 -3.09 -3.46 -17.19
CA ALA A 167 -4.45 -3.13 -16.77
C ALA A 167 -5.47 -4.06 -17.47
N ALA A 168 -6.38 -4.64 -16.67
CA ALA A 168 -7.43 -5.50 -17.21
C ALA A 168 -8.40 -4.70 -18.10
N GLY A 169 -8.94 -5.36 -19.12
CA GLY A 169 -9.88 -4.79 -20.07
C GLY A 169 -10.52 -5.85 -20.96
N PRO A 170 -11.27 -5.46 -22.02
CA PRO A 170 -12.02 -6.41 -22.85
C PRO A 170 -11.18 -7.50 -23.51
N LEU A 171 -9.90 -7.20 -23.80
CA LEU A 171 -8.96 -8.14 -24.41
C LEU A 171 -8.28 -9.07 -23.39
N ASN A 172 -8.12 -8.60 -22.16
CA ASN A 172 -7.40 -9.31 -21.10
C ASN A 172 -8.19 -9.16 -19.80
N ALA A 173 -8.92 -10.22 -19.43
CA ALA A 173 -9.61 -10.28 -18.15
C ALA A 173 -8.63 -10.19 -16.97
N SER A 174 -9.14 -9.84 -15.79
CA SER A 174 -8.34 -9.86 -14.57
C SER A 174 -7.76 -11.25 -14.34
N GLY A 175 -6.47 -11.33 -14.02
CA GLY A 175 -5.75 -12.59 -13.83
C GLY A 175 -5.22 -13.25 -15.11
N SER A 176 -5.57 -12.75 -16.31
CA SER A 176 -4.98 -13.25 -17.55
C SER A 176 -3.46 -13.03 -17.58
N THR A 177 -2.72 -14.04 -18.06
CA THR A 177 -1.26 -13.98 -18.20
C THR A 177 -0.84 -14.17 -19.66
N GLY A 178 0.27 -13.54 -20.06
CA GLY A 178 0.86 -13.70 -21.38
C GLY A 178 2.19 -12.97 -21.50
N GLY A 179 2.67 -12.83 -22.74
CA GLY A 179 3.95 -12.20 -23.05
C GLY A 179 5.14 -13.16 -23.00
N ASN A 180 6.29 -12.71 -23.52
CA ASN A 180 7.53 -13.46 -23.54
C ASN A 180 8.68 -12.56 -23.03
N LYS A 181 9.68 -13.16 -22.38
CA LYS A 181 10.93 -12.46 -22.00
C LYS A 181 11.90 -12.38 -23.18
N GLN A 182 11.82 -13.32 -24.11
CA GLN A 182 12.67 -13.41 -25.29
C GLN A 182 11.85 -13.81 -26.52
N ILE A 183 12.34 -13.45 -27.70
CA ILE A 183 11.79 -13.91 -28.98
C ILE A 183 12.90 -14.51 -29.84
N GLN A 184 12.59 -15.59 -30.54
CA GLN A 184 13.45 -16.13 -31.60
C GLN A 184 12.77 -15.84 -32.93
N LEU A 185 13.53 -15.30 -33.89
CA LEU A 185 12.99 -14.99 -35.21
C LEU A 185 12.78 -16.28 -36.01
N THR A 186 11.62 -16.40 -36.64
CA THR A 186 11.29 -17.44 -37.61
C THR A 186 11.42 -16.91 -39.03
N GLU A 187 11.51 -17.81 -40.01
CA GLU A 187 11.56 -17.44 -41.43
C GLU A 187 10.37 -16.55 -41.85
N ALA A 188 9.17 -16.83 -41.34
CA ALA A 188 7.97 -16.04 -41.61
C ALA A 188 8.04 -14.60 -41.08
N GLN A 189 8.94 -14.31 -40.15
CA GLN A 189 9.16 -12.98 -39.58
C GLN A 189 10.27 -12.20 -40.31
N LEU A 190 10.97 -12.83 -41.27
CA LEU A 190 12.01 -12.16 -42.05
C LEU A 190 11.38 -11.43 -43.25
N PRO A 191 11.68 -10.14 -43.45
CA PRO A 191 11.29 -9.43 -44.67
C PRO A 191 11.89 -10.10 -45.92
N ALA A 192 11.20 -9.95 -47.05
CA ALA A 192 11.72 -10.34 -48.34
C ALA A 192 13.08 -9.66 -48.60
N HIS A 193 14.10 -10.46 -48.90
CA HIS A 193 15.46 -10.00 -49.16
C HIS A 193 16.07 -10.75 -50.33
N LYS A 194 17.19 -10.25 -50.85
CA LYS A 194 17.92 -10.90 -51.95
C LYS A 194 19.41 -10.91 -51.66
N HIS A 195 20.10 -11.92 -52.16
CA HIS A 195 21.55 -11.97 -52.17
C HIS A 195 22.11 -11.20 -53.36
N GLY A 196 23.33 -10.69 -53.22
CA GLY A 196 24.07 -10.07 -54.33
C GLY A 196 24.39 -11.09 -55.43
N LYS A 197 24.88 -10.62 -56.59
CA LYS A 197 25.32 -11.51 -57.68
C LYS A 197 26.46 -12.40 -57.18
N GLY A 198 26.28 -13.72 -57.22
CA GLY A 198 27.33 -14.71 -57.01
C GLY A 198 27.89 -15.23 -58.33
N THR A 199 29.08 -15.83 -58.30
CA THR A 199 29.65 -16.56 -59.44
C THR A 199 29.66 -18.04 -59.09
N LEU A 200 28.98 -18.86 -59.88
CA LEU A 200 29.13 -20.31 -59.83
C LEU A 200 30.30 -20.68 -60.75
N GLY A 201 31.38 -21.20 -60.18
CA GLY A 201 32.56 -21.62 -60.92
C GLY A 201 32.42 -23.08 -61.38
N PHE A 202 32.79 -23.36 -62.63
CA PHE A 202 32.96 -24.73 -63.13
C PHE A 202 34.46 -25.02 -63.20
N ASN A 203 34.94 -26.01 -62.44
CA ASN A 203 36.35 -26.36 -62.41
C ASN A 203 36.58 -27.72 -63.09
N ASP A 204 36.38 -27.76 -64.42
CA ASP A 204 36.75 -28.90 -65.24
C ASP A 204 38.00 -28.57 -66.08
N PRO A 205 39.16 -29.15 -65.75
CA PRO A 205 40.39 -28.89 -66.48
C PRO A 205 40.36 -29.40 -67.94
N THR A 206 39.39 -30.24 -68.32
CA THR A 206 39.24 -30.74 -69.70
C THR A 206 38.46 -29.79 -70.61
N TRP A 207 37.59 -28.94 -70.08
CA TRP A 207 36.71 -28.04 -70.85
C TRP A 207 37.05 -26.54 -70.68
N ALA A 208 37.94 -26.17 -69.75
CA ALA A 208 38.34 -24.78 -69.50
C ALA A 208 38.82 -24.02 -70.76
N ASN A 209 39.41 -24.72 -71.73
CA ASN A 209 39.86 -24.13 -73.00
C ASN A 209 38.76 -23.94 -74.06
N TYR A 210 37.60 -24.61 -73.92
CA TYR A 210 36.53 -24.58 -74.93
C TYR A 210 35.60 -23.36 -74.77
N LEU A 211 35.51 -22.80 -73.55
CA LEU A 211 34.69 -21.60 -73.25
C LEU A 211 35.46 -20.27 -73.35
N ALA A 212 36.80 -20.30 -73.44
CA ALA A 212 37.62 -19.10 -73.55
C ALA A 212 37.51 -18.39 -74.92
N TYR A 213 36.82 -18.98 -75.90
CA TYR A 213 36.86 -18.50 -77.29
C TYR A 213 35.55 -17.87 -77.83
N ASN A 214 34.43 -17.96 -77.12
CA ASN A 214 33.13 -17.60 -77.72
C ASN A 214 32.55 -16.32 -77.12
N ASN A 215 33.20 -15.18 -77.40
CA ASN A 215 32.56 -13.86 -77.33
C ASN A 215 32.01 -13.41 -78.70
N ASP A 216 31.76 -14.33 -79.62
CA ASP A 216 31.06 -13.99 -80.83
C ASP A 216 30.25 -15.19 -81.33
N THR A 217 29.11 -14.86 -81.90
CA THR A 217 28.18 -15.72 -82.65
C THR A 217 28.83 -16.98 -83.25
N LEU A 218 28.34 -18.16 -82.86
CA LEU A 218 28.59 -19.43 -83.56
C LEU A 218 27.85 -19.40 -84.90
N THR A 219 28.40 -18.66 -85.86
CA THR A 219 28.21 -18.91 -87.28
C THR A 219 29.50 -19.53 -87.78
N ASP A 220 29.69 -20.83 -87.53
CA ASP A 220 30.61 -21.60 -88.35
C ASP A 220 29.85 -22.74 -89.02
N HIS A 221 29.94 -22.70 -90.33
CA HIS A 221 29.10 -23.38 -91.29
C HIS A 221 29.97 -24.44 -91.98
N ASP A 222 30.67 -25.30 -91.25
CA ASP A 222 31.29 -26.46 -91.88
C ASP A 222 31.59 -27.62 -90.91
N SER A 223 30.86 -28.71 -91.12
CA SER A 223 31.40 -30.07 -91.14
C SER A 223 32.26 -30.55 -89.96
N ILE A 224 31.62 -30.93 -88.85
CA ILE A 224 32.15 -31.99 -87.96
C ILE A 224 31.13 -33.12 -87.82
N SER A 225 31.32 -34.16 -88.60
CA SER A 225 30.78 -35.50 -88.33
C SER A 225 31.82 -36.27 -87.50
N LYS A 226 31.62 -36.37 -86.17
CA LYS A 226 32.16 -37.43 -85.29
C LYS A 226 31.58 -37.27 -83.88
N GLY A 227 30.64 -38.14 -83.51
CA GLY A 227 30.25 -38.44 -82.12
C GLY A 227 30.10 -37.25 -81.16
N VAL A 228 29.33 -36.23 -81.53
CA VAL A 228 29.04 -35.11 -80.62
C VAL A 228 28.02 -35.60 -79.58
N GLU A 229 28.52 -36.03 -78.44
CA GLU A 229 27.70 -36.29 -77.26
C GLU A 229 27.20 -34.92 -76.75
N LEU A 230 25.92 -34.62 -76.97
CA LEU A 230 25.26 -33.48 -76.35
C LEU A 230 25.24 -33.73 -74.83
N LYS A 231 26.23 -33.17 -74.13
CA LYS A 231 26.27 -33.19 -72.65
C LYS A 231 25.51 -31.99 -72.11
N THR A 232 24.37 -32.26 -71.49
CA THR A 232 23.70 -31.28 -70.64
C THR A 232 24.50 -31.17 -69.34
N PHE A 233 25.02 -29.98 -69.04
CA PHE A 233 25.64 -29.69 -67.75
C PHE A 233 24.63 -28.99 -66.86
N GLU A 234 24.29 -29.60 -65.72
CA GLU A 234 23.49 -28.95 -64.69
C GLU A 234 24.43 -28.18 -63.75
N ILE A 235 24.29 -26.85 -63.69
CA ILE A 235 25.02 -26.01 -62.74
C ILE A 235 24.05 -25.64 -61.63
N THR A 236 24.13 -26.32 -60.49
CA THR A 236 23.35 -26.01 -59.28
C THR A 236 24.24 -25.35 -58.23
N GLY A 237 23.65 -24.53 -57.37
CA GLY A 237 24.34 -23.90 -56.25
C GLY A 237 23.35 -23.29 -55.28
N GLU A 238 23.64 -23.42 -53.99
CA GLU A 238 22.88 -22.80 -52.90
C GLU A 238 23.72 -21.69 -52.26
N THR A 239 23.07 -20.64 -51.77
CA THR A 239 23.75 -19.67 -50.92
C THR A 239 23.93 -20.26 -49.52
N ALA A 240 25.05 -19.96 -48.86
CA ALA A 240 25.24 -20.37 -47.47
C ALA A 240 24.18 -19.76 -46.54
N ASN A 241 23.73 -20.53 -45.55
CA ASN A 241 22.85 -20.03 -44.50
C ASN A 241 23.55 -18.93 -43.68
N THR A 242 22.83 -17.86 -43.38
CA THR A 242 23.29 -16.77 -42.52
C THR A 242 22.31 -16.56 -41.37
N GLY A 243 22.83 -16.40 -40.16
CA GLY A 243 22.07 -16.24 -38.92
C GLY A 243 22.44 -17.30 -37.89
N ASN A 244 22.53 -16.91 -36.62
CA ASN A 244 22.76 -17.82 -35.48
C ASN A 244 21.46 -18.36 -34.89
N GLY A 245 20.32 -17.72 -35.17
CA GLY A 245 19.02 -18.09 -34.60
C GLY A 245 18.93 -17.81 -33.09
N ASP A 246 19.79 -16.95 -32.54
CA ASP A 246 19.81 -16.69 -31.10
C ASP A 246 18.53 -15.97 -30.65
N ALA A 247 18.06 -16.32 -29.45
CA ALA A 247 16.93 -15.63 -28.84
C ALA A 247 17.33 -14.20 -28.45
N ILE A 248 16.47 -13.24 -28.79
CA ILE A 248 16.63 -11.84 -28.49
C ILE A 248 15.86 -11.54 -27.21
N ASN A 249 16.54 -10.98 -26.20
CA ASN A 249 15.88 -10.46 -25.00
C ASN A 249 15.04 -9.23 -25.36
N ILE A 250 13.75 -9.27 -25.01
CA ILE A 250 12.80 -8.19 -25.28
C ILE A 250 12.34 -7.47 -24.01
N MET A 251 12.96 -7.76 -22.86
CA MET A 251 12.71 -7.03 -21.62
C MET A 251 13.35 -5.65 -21.66
N PRO A 252 12.58 -4.57 -21.43
CA PRO A 252 13.14 -3.25 -21.18
C PRO A 252 14.03 -3.24 -19.92
N PRO A 253 14.93 -2.25 -19.76
CA PRO A 253 15.61 -2.04 -18.48
C PRO A 253 14.59 -1.95 -17.33
N PHE A 254 14.81 -2.70 -16.27
CA PHE A 254 13.86 -2.82 -15.16
C PHE A 254 14.54 -2.70 -13.79
N TYR A 255 13.75 -2.31 -12.81
CA TYR A 255 14.11 -2.35 -11.39
C TYR A 255 13.10 -3.26 -10.67
N ALA A 256 13.58 -4.30 -9.99
CA ALA A 256 12.73 -5.30 -9.38
C ALA A 256 12.26 -4.87 -7.98
N LEU A 257 10.94 -4.85 -7.78
CA LEU A 257 10.27 -4.71 -6.49
C LEU A 257 9.35 -5.91 -6.29
N ALA A 258 9.12 -6.28 -5.02
CA ALA A 258 8.09 -7.25 -4.70
C ALA A 258 6.70 -6.62 -4.87
N PHE A 259 5.70 -7.44 -5.19
CA PHE A 259 4.31 -7.06 -5.01
C PHE A 259 3.79 -7.70 -3.72
N ILE A 260 3.10 -6.92 -2.89
CA ILE A 260 2.41 -7.42 -1.70
C ILE A 260 0.93 -7.00 -1.75
N MET A 261 0.07 -7.85 -1.20
CA MET A 261 -1.38 -7.67 -1.15
C MET A 261 -1.85 -7.51 0.29
N LYS A 262 -2.74 -6.55 0.55
CA LYS A 262 -3.41 -6.42 1.84
C LYS A 262 -4.33 -7.63 2.05
N LEU A 263 -4.14 -8.35 3.15
CA LEU A 263 -5.02 -9.44 3.58
C LEU A 263 -6.32 -8.90 4.18
#